data_AF-A0A5C6TY94-F1
#
_entry.id   AF-A0A5C6TY94-F1
#
_cell.length_a   1.000
_cell.length_b   1.000
_cell.length_c   1.000
_cell.angle_alpha   90.00
_cell.angle_beta   90.00
_cell.angle_gamma   90.00
#
_symmetry.space_group_name_H-M   'P 1'
#
loop_
_entity.id
_entity.type
_entity.pdbx_description
1 polymer ?
#
loop_
_entity_poly.entity_id
_entity_poly.type
_entity_poly.pdbx_seq_one_letter_code
_entity_poly.pdbx_strand_id
1 'polypeptide(L)' 'MKKPSTPALSRRTVFAGAGAVGALAAAAAVVPAAREATVAAAPADKPEQAGGYRLSEHVKQYYASARH' A
#
# COMPACT_ATOMS: atom_id res chain seq x y z
N MET A 1 -25.94 48.41 -27.99
CA MET A 1 -26.47 47.11 -27.54
C MET A 1 -25.28 46.22 -27.17
N LYS A 2 -25.09 45.87 -25.89
CA LYS A 2 -23.99 45.00 -25.45
C LYS A 2 -24.46 43.55 -25.54
N LYS A 3 -23.76 42.71 -26.32
CA LYS A 3 -24.03 41.28 -26.43
C LYS A 3 -23.46 40.57 -25.19
N PRO A 4 -24.17 39.61 -24.58
CA PRO A 4 -23.61 38.83 -23.49
C PRO A 4 -22.44 38.01 -24.03
N SER A 5 -21.24 38.25 -23.49
CA SER A 5 -20.08 37.41 -23.73
C SER A 5 -20.21 36.19 -22.82
N THR A 6 -20.74 35.10 -23.37
CA THR A 6 -20.70 33.81 -22.67
C THR A 6 -19.22 33.38 -22.61
N PRO A 7 -18.62 33.21 -21.43
CA PRO A 7 -17.26 32.73 -21.34
C PRO A 7 -17.22 31.35 -21.98
N ALA A 8 -16.48 31.21 -23.08
CA ALA A 8 -16.31 29.94 -23.76
C ALA A 8 -15.59 28.99 -22.81
N LEU A 9 -16.33 28.03 -22.24
CA LEU A 9 -15.74 27.03 -21.38
C LEU A 9 -14.72 26.24 -22.19
N SER A 10 -13.46 26.34 -21.76
CA SER A 10 -12.37 25.65 -22.42
C SER A 10 -12.64 24.15 -22.35
N ARG A 11 -12.73 23.47 -23.49
CA ARG A 11 -12.92 22.02 -23.57
C ARG A 11 -11.93 21.29 -22.66
N ARG A 12 -10.72 21.85 -22.50
CA ARG A 12 -9.65 21.34 -21.63
C ARG A 12 -10.02 21.32 -20.14
N THR A 13 -10.79 22.27 -19.63
CA THR A 13 -11.22 22.26 -18.20
C THR A 13 -12.31 21.23 -17.97
N VAL A 14 -13.20 21.05 -18.93
CA VAL A 14 -14.24 20.01 -18.89
C VAL A 14 -13.59 18.62 -18.89
N PHE A 15 -12.64 18.39 -19.80
CA PHE A 15 -11.91 17.11 -19.84
C PHE A 15 -10.99 16.91 -18.64
N ALA A 16 -10.35 17.96 -18.11
CA ALA A 16 -9.54 17.86 -16.90
C ALA A 16 -10.40 17.45 -15.69
N GLY A 17 -11.60 18.04 -15.53
CA GLY A 17 -12.53 17.69 -14.45
C GLY A 17 -13.06 16.27 -14.59
N ALA A 18 -13.59 15.92 -15.77
CA ALA A 18 -14.16 14.58 -16.02
C ALA A 18 -13.10 13.46 -15.96
N GLY A 19 -11.90 13.72 -16.50
CA GLY A 19 -10.80 12.76 -16.52
C GLY A 19 -10.24 12.48 -15.12
N ALA A 20 -10.12 13.50 -14.26
CA ALA A 20 -9.63 13.33 -12.90
C ALA A 20 -10.56 12.44 -12.05
N VAL A 21 -11.87 12.66 -12.15
CA VAL A 21 -12.87 11.83 -11.44
C VAL A 21 -12.86 10.38 -11.96
N GLY A 22 -12.77 10.19 -13.28
CA GLY A 22 -12.67 8.86 -13.89
C GLY A 22 -11.40 8.09 -13.48
N ALA A 23 -10.26 8.76 -13.42
CA ALA A 23 -8.99 8.16 -13.00
C ALA A 23 -9.02 7.72 -11.52
N LEU A 24 -9.57 8.55 -10.63
CA LEU A 24 -9.77 8.22 -9.22
C LEU A 24 -10.74 7.04 -9.03
N ALA A 25 -11.85 7.02 -9.78
CA ALA A 25 -12.81 5.92 -9.73
C ALA A 25 -12.19 4.61 -10.25
N ALA A 26 -11.43 4.65 -11.35
CA ALA A 26 -10.74 3.48 -11.88
C ALA A 26 -9.67 2.95 -10.91
N ALA A 27 -8.89 3.85 -10.29
CA ALA A 27 -7.91 3.48 -9.28
C ALA A 27 -8.56 2.83 -8.05
N ALA A 28 -9.67 3.38 -7.57
CA ALA A 28 -10.41 2.80 -6.44
C ALA A 28 -11.07 1.45 -6.80
N ALA A 29 -11.56 1.28 -8.02
CA ALA A 29 -12.18 0.05 -8.49
C ALA A 29 -11.20 -1.15 -8.55
N VAL A 30 -9.90 -0.89 -8.74
CA VAL A 30 -8.87 -1.95 -8.76
C VAL A 30 -8.25 -2.23 -7.38
N VAL A 31 -8.53 -1.43 -6.35
CA VAL A 31 -8.11 -1.69 -4.96
C VAL A 31 -8.54 -3.07 -4.44
N PRO A 32 -9.81 -3.53 -4.61
CA PRO A 32 -10.19 -4.87 -4.17
C PRO A 32 -9.48 -5.98 -4.96
N ALA A 33 -9.25 -5.78 -6.27
CA ALA A 33 -8.51 -6.75 -7.09
C ALA A 33 -7.02 -6.84 -6.69
N ALA A 34 -6.42 -5.73 -6.23
CA ALA A 34 -5.07 -5.73 -5.69
C ALA A 34 -4.96 -6.39 -4.29
N ARG A 35 -6.07 -6.53 -3.54
CA ARG A 35 -6.08 -7.22 -2.24
C ARG A 35 -6.00 -8.73 -2.36
N GLU A 36 -6.41 -9.32 -3.50
CA GLU A 36 -6.33 -10.77 -3.73
C GLU A 36 -4.92 -11.25 -4.10
N ALA A 37 -3.95 -10.34 -4.26
CA ALA A 37 -2.54 -10.68 -4.27
C ALA A 37 -2.05 -11.01 -2.84
N THR A 38 -2.75 -11.88 -2.12
CA THR A 38 -2.16 -12.59 -0.99
C THR A 38 -1.14 -13.54 -1.59
N VAL A 39 0.13 -13.14 -1.61
CA VAL A 39 1.24 -14.09 -1.67
C VAL A 39 0.91 -15.15 -0.63
N ALA A 40 0.64 -16.37 -1.07
CA ALA A 40 0.45 -17.50 -0.17
C ALA A 40 1.70 -17.55 0.70
N ALA A 41 1.57 -17.09 1.94
CA ALA A 41 2.65 -17.15 2.89
C ALA A 41 3.00 -18.63 3.01
N ALA A 42 4.24 -18.99 2.68
CA ALA A 42 4.78 -20.31 2.99
C ALA A 42 4.42 -20.61 4.45
N PRO A 43 3.99 -21.84 4.78
CA PRO A 43 3.59 -22.18 6.13
C PRO A 43 4.73 -21.76 7.05
N ALA A 44 4.48 -20.73 7.87
CA ALA A 44 5.47 -20.26 8.81
C ALA A 44 5.74 -21.43 9.74
N ASP A 45 6.99 -21.88 9.78
CA ASP A 45 7.43 -22.96 10.65
C ASP A 45 6.88 -22.68 12.05
N LYS A 46 5.95 -23.54 12.46
CA LYS A 46 5.29 -23.45 13.76
C LYS A 46 6.42 -23.37 14.79
N PRO A 47 6.45 -22.36 15.67
CA PRO A 47 7.53 -22.28 16.65
C PRO A 47 7.45 -23.52 17.56
N GLU A 48 8.39 -24.44 17.37
CA GLU A 48 8.46 -25.76 18.02
C GLU A 48 8.57 -25.68 19.55
N GLN A 49 8.80 -24.52 20.16
CA GLN A 49 8.76 -24.36 21.60
C GLN A 49 8.12 -23.04 22.04
N ALA A 50 6.84 -23.10 22.40
CA ALA A 50 6.18 -22.09 23.21
C ALA A 50 6.67 -22.18 24.67
N GLY A 51 7.93 -21.81 24.90
CA GLY A 51 8.59 -21.95 26.20
C GLY A 51 9.27 -20.67 26.65
N GLY A 52 8.51 -19.59 26.86
CA GLY A 52 8.84 -18.40 27.68
C GLY A 52 10.05 -17.53 27.31
N TYR A 53 11.06 -18.06 26.64
CA TYR A 53 12.33 -17.41 26.36
C TYR A 53 12.77 -17.73 24.94
N ARG A 54 12.84 -16.69 24.11
CA ARG A 54 13.43 -16.78 22.77
C ARG A 54 14.92 -16.47 22.92
N LEU A 55 15.76 -17.46 22.66
CA LEU A 55 17.20 -17.24 22.55
C LEU A 55 17.47 -16.47 21.24
N SER A 56 17.45 -15.14 21.33
CA SER A 56 17.79 -14.26 20.21
C SER A 56 19.28 -14.32 19.90
N GLU A 57 19.66 -14.11 18.64
CA GLU A 57 21.06 -14.03 18.21
C GLU A 57 21.88 -13.05 19.08
N HIS A 58 21.28 -11.94 19.50
CA HIS A 58 21.91 -10.99 20.42
C HIS A 58 22.35 -11.61 21.76
N VAL A 59 21.53 -12.47 22.36
CA VAL A 59 21.83 -13.15 23.63
C VAL A 59 22.94 -14.18 23.42
N LYS A 60 22.90 -14.91 22.30
CA LYS A 60 23.96 -15.87 21.93
C LYS A 60 25.31 -15.16 21.80
N GLN A 61 25.32 -14.01 21.11
CA GLN A 61 26.55 -13.25 20.88
C GLN A 61 27.10 -12.64 22.18
N TYR A 62 26.24 -12.13 23.07
CA TYR A 62 26.64 -11.61 24.38
C TYR A 62 27.43 -12.66 25.18
N TYR A 63 26.89 -13.87 25.31
CA TYR A 63 27.58 -14.94 26.03
C TYR A 63 28.74 -15.55 25.26
N ALA A 64 28.73 -15.54 23.93
CA ALA A 64 29.88 -15.98 23.13
C ALA A 64 31.11 -15.11 23.39
N SER A 65 30.91 -13.80 23.56
CA SER A 65 32.00 -12.86 23.93
C SER A 65 32.36 -12.87 25.41
N ALA A 66 31.54 -13.47 26.27
CA ALA A 66 31.85 -13.62 27.69
C ALA A 66 32.54 -14.96 28.01
N ARG A 67 32.53 -15.89 27.04
CA ARG A 67 33.22 -17.19 27.10
C ARG A 67 34.53 -17.06 26.31
N HIS A 68 35.52 -16.41 26.90
CA HIS A 68 36.90 -16.36 26.43
C HIS A 68 37.79 -17.00 27.48
#